data_AF-A0A7I2V4D9-F1
#
_entry.id   AF-A0A7I2V4D9-F1
#
_cell.length_a   1.000
_cell.length_b   1.000
_cell.length_c   1.000
_cell.angle_alpha   90.00
_cell.angle_beta   90.00
_cell.angle_gamma   90.00
#
_symmetry.space_group_name_H-M   'P 1'
#
loop_
_entity.id
_entity.type
_entity.pdbx_description
1 polymer ?
#
loop_
_entity_poly.entity_id
_entity_poly.type
_entity_poly.pdbx_seq_one_letter_code
_entity_poly.pdbx_strand_id
1 'polypeptide(L)' 'MSGRSGKKKMSKLSRSARAGVIFPVGRLMRYLKKGTFKYRISVGAPVYMAAVIEYLA' A
#
# COMPACT_ATOMS: atom_id res chain seq x y z
N MET A 1 1.06 -25.58 30.75
CA MET A 1 0.54 -24.47 29.92
C MET A 1 1.73 -23.70 29.37
N SER A 2 2.14 -23.95 28.11
CA SER A 2 3.34 -23.34 27.51
C SER A 2 3.04 -21.91 27.07
N GLY A 3 3.65 -20.94 27.75
CA GLY A 3 3.54 -19.51 27.43
C GLY A 3 4.11 -19.18 26.05
N ARG A 4 3.24 -18.78 25.11
CA ARG A 4 3.67 -18.02 23.93
C ARG A 4 3.97 -16.60 24.40
N SER A 5 5.23 -16.32 24.68
CA SER A 5 5.76 -14.97 24.72
C SER A 5 5.52 -14.33 23.35
N GLY A 6 4.48 -13.50 23.26
CA GLY A 6 4.14 -12.78 22.05
C GLY A 6 5.27 -11.81 21.71
N LYS A 7 6.08 -12.14 20.70
CA LYS A 7 6.97 -11.17 20.05
C LYS A 7 6.16 -9.88 19.80
N LYS A 8 6.62 -8.73 20.29
CA LYS A 8 6.04 -7.41 19.97
C LYS A 8 5.80 -7.38 18.46
N LYS A 9 4.53 -7.33 18.03
CA LYS A 9 4.18 -7.17 16.62
C LYS A 9 4.77 -5.83 16.18
N MET A 10 5.89 -5.88 15.47
CA MET A 10 6.48 -4.70 14.84
C MET A 10 5.38 -4.07 13.97
N SER A 11 5.10 -2.78 14.18
CA SER A 11 4.04 -2.09 13.45
C SER A 11 4.30 -2.23 11.95
N LYS A 12 3.28 -2.67 11.20
CA LYS A 12 3.43 -2.82 9.75
C LYS A 12 3.55 -1.43 9.14
N LEU A 13 4.73 -1.09 8.63
CA LEU A 13 4.95 0.11 7.81
C LEU A 13 3.94 0.14 6.66
N SER A 14 3.29 1.28 6.46
CA SER A 14 2.33 1.47 5.39
C SER A 14 3.03 1.51 4.03
N ARG A 15 2.31 1.19 2.95
CA ARG A 15 2.87 1.25 1.60
C ARG A 15 3.23 2.67 1.16
N SER A 16 2.47 3.67 1.62
CA SER A 16 2.78 5.08 1.42
C SER A 16 4.07 5.46 2.15
N ALA A 17 4.21 5.07 3.43
CA ALA A 17 5.43 5.35 4.20
C ALA A 17 6.68 4.69 3.60
N ARG A 18 6.55 3.46 3.04
CA ARG A 18 7.65 2.79 2.33
C ARG A 18 7.99 3.46 0.99
N ALA A 19 7.02 4.06 0.33
CA ALA A 19 7.20 4.73 -0.96
C ALA A 19 7.59 6.21 -0.83
N GLY A 20 7.56 6.78 0.38
CA GLY A 20 7.91 8.18 0.62
C GLY A 20 6.88 9.18 0.06
N VAL A 21 5.63 8.76 -0.10
CA VAL A 21 4.54 9.58 -0.64
C VAL A 21 3.46 9.80 0.42
N ILE A 22 2.86 10.99 0.45
CA ILE A 22 1.73 11.34 1.32
C ILE A 22 0.44 10.68 0.79
N PHE A 23 0.30 10.55 -0.52
CA PHE A 23 -0.89 10.00 -1.15
C PHE A 23 -1.11 8.50 -0.80
N PRO A 24 -2.37 8.06 -0.62
CA PRO A 24 -2.66 6.74 -0.08
C PRO A 24 -2.52 5.61 -1.13
N VAL A 25 -1.30 5.10 -1.32
CA VAL A 25 -0.95 3.96 -2.20
C VAL A 25 -1.85 2.75 -1.96
N GLY A 26 -2.12 2.43 -0.69
CA GLY A 26 -2.93 1.27 -0.34
C GLY A 26 -4.38 1.37 -0.81
N ARG A 27 -4.93 2.59 -0.80
CA ARG A 27 -6.28 2.90 -1.26
C ARG A 27 -6.35 2.87 -2.79
N LEU A 28 -5.35 3.44 -3.46
CA LEU A 28 -5.25 3.40 -4.93
C LEU A 28 -5.20 1.97 -5.46
N MET A 29 -4.41 1.08 -4.84
CA MET A 29 -4.41 -0.33 -5.25
C MET A 29 -5.80 -0.98 -5.16
N ARG A 30 -6.57 -0.66 -4.12
CA ARG A 30 -7.93 -1.18 -3.95
C ARG A 30 -8.85 -0.65 -5.04
N TYR A 31 -8.75 0.64 -5.38
CA TYR A 31 -9.55 1.23 -6.46
C TYR A 31 -9.18 0.66 -7.83
N LEU A 32 -7.89 0.48 -8.13
CA LEU A 32 -7.45 -0.17 -9.36
C LEU A 32 -8.04 -1.58 -9.47
N LYS A 33 -7.90 -2.41 -8.44
CA LYS A 33 -8.47 -3.78 -8.44
C LYS A 33 -9.99 -3.80 -8.63
N LYS A 34 -10.71 -2.81 -8.08
CA LYS A 34 -12.17 -2.69 -8.22
C LYS A 34 -12.58 -2.09 -9.57
N GLY A 35 -11.74 -1.29 -10.22
CA GLY A 35 -12.02 -0.70 -11.53
C GLY A 35 -11.62 -1.61 -12.70
N THR A 36 -10.62 -2.48 -12.50
CA THR A 36 -10.00 -3.26 -13.57
C THR A 36 -10.01 -4.75 -13.26
N PHE A 37 -11.19 -5.35 -13.15
CA PHE A 37 -11.37 -6.74 -12.69
C PHE A 37 -10.61 -7.81 -13.51
N LYS A 38 -10.35 -7.57 -14.80
CA LYS A 38 -9.61 -8.50 -15.68
C LYS A 38 -8.09 -8.35 -15.61
N TYR A 39 -7.57 -7.27 -15.03
CA TYR A 39 -6.15 -6.95 -15.07
C TYR A 39 -5.47 -7.30 -13.75
N ARG A 40 -4.29 -7.94 -13.85
CA ARG A 40 -3.41 -8.13 -12.69
C ARG A 40 -2.62 -6.85 -12.47
N ILE A 41 -2.79 -6.25 -11.30
CA ILE A 41 -2.12 -4.99 -10.93
C ILE A 41 -0.82 -5.30 -10.19
N SER A 42 0.32 -4.91 -10.78
CA SER A 42 1.63 -4.99 -10.13
C SER A 42 1.71 -4.05 -8.94
N VAL A 43 2.62 -4.32 -8.00
CA VAL A 43 2.75 -3.50 -6.77
C VAL A 43 3.25 -2.09 -7.08
N GLY A 44 4.00 -1.90 -8.17
CA GLY A 44 4.52 -0.60 -8.60
C GLY A 44 3.46 0.34 -9.20
N ALA A 45 2.42 -0.19 -9.84
CA ALA A 45 1.38 0.62 -10.47
C ALA A 45 0.70 1.64 -9.51
N PRO A 46 0.20 1.25 -8.32
CA PRO A 46 -0.38 2.21 -7.38
C PRO A 46 0.65 3.14 -6.73
N VAL A 47 1.95 2.78 -6.72
CA VAL A 47 3.02 3.65 -6.21
C VAL A 47 3.30 4.77 -7.21
N TYR A 48 3.42 4.41 -8.49
CA TYR A 48 3.62 5.37 -9.56
C TYR A 48 2.43 6.35 -9.65
N MET A 49 1.20 5.84 -9.65
CA MET A 49 0.02 6.71 -9.65
C MET A 49 -0.06 7.61 -8.42
N ALA A 50 0.29 7.12 -7.23
CA ALA A 50 0.33 7.94 -6.02
C ALA A 50 1.30 9.11 -6.17
N ALA A 51 2.52 8.82 -6.63
CA ALA A 51 3.55 9.83 -6.81
C ALA A 51 3.17 10.88 -7.88
N VAL A 52 2.61 10.43 -9.02
CA VAL A 52 2.19 11.35 -10.08
C VAL A 52 1.04 12.26 -9.63
N ILE A 53 0.04 11.71 -8.94
CA ILE A 53 -1.08 12.52 -8.44
C ILE A 53 -0.59 13.50 -7.38
N GLU A 54 0.29 13.07 -6.48
CA GLU A 54 0.86 13.95 -5.45
C GLU A 54 1.72 15.07 -6.03
N TYR A 55 2.46 14.79 -7.10
CA TYR A 55 3.23 15.81 -7.81
C TYR A 55 2.35 16.87 -8.48
N LEU A 56 1.16 16.49 -8.96
CA LEU A 56 0.22 17.38 -9.65
C LEU A 56 -0.75 18.10 -8.71
N ALA A 57 -0.86 17.67 -7.46
CA ALA A 57 -1.76 18.23 -6.45
C ALA A 57 -1.11 19.41 -5.73
#